data_AF-A0A6J3M876-F1
#
_entry.id   AF-A0A6J3M876-F1
#
_cell.length_a   1.000
_cell.length_b   1.000
_cell.length_c   1.000
_cell.angle_alpha   90.00
_cell.angle_beta   90.00
_cell.angle_gamma   90.00
#
_symmetry.space_group_name_H-M   'P 1'
#
loop_
_entity.id
_entity.type
_entity.pdbx_description
1 polymer ?
#
loop_
_entity_poly.entity_id
_entity_poly.type
_entity_poly.pdbx_seq_one_letter_code
_entity_poly.pdbx_strand_id
1 'polypeptide(L)'
;MVFYAYAKNSNDDWSWRYLIIAPSFKELDDWYKTVRTRVADNVLVRVSDDFYVFDRSKFDLGSSTKPGKEAPNHMNKMIFQLMNDNGGRGISTFINLAAD
;
A
#
# COMPACT_ATOMS: atom_id res chain seq x y z
N MET A 1 -16.10 -8.82 10.06
CA MET A 1 -15.21 -9.44 9.05
C MET A 1 -14.06 -8.47 8.82
N VAL A 2 -12.82 -8.93 8.83
CA VAL A 2 -11.64 -8.07 8.60
C VAL A 2 -11.30 -8.11 7.11
N PHE A 3 -10.91 -6.99 6.54
CA PHE A 3 -10.45 -6.91 5.15
C PHE A 3 -8.93 -6.86 5.11
N TYR A 4 -8.34 -7.65 4.22
CA TYR A 4 -6.90 -7.72 4.02
C TYR A 4 -6.59 -7.25 2.61
N ALA A 5 -5.56 -6.44 2.48
CA ALA A 5 -5.02 -6.04 1.20
C ALA A 5 -3.50 -6.14 1.20
N TYR A 6 -2.95 -6.39 0.04
CA TYR A 6 -1.52 -6.46 -0.19
C TYR A 6 -1.04 -5.21 -0.92
N ALA A 7 0.11 -4.67 -0.52
CA ALA A 7 0.77 -3.59 -1.23
C ALA A 7 2.22 -3.95 -1.53
N LYS A 8 2.64 -3.74 -2.78
CA LYS A 8 4.00 -4.03 -3.26
C LYS A 8 4.68 -2.74 -3.71
N ASN A 9 5.96 -2.60 -3.40
CA ASN A 9 6.81 -1.55 -3.96
C ASN A 9 6.92 -1.69 -5.49
N SER A 10 6.76 -0.61 -6.24
CA SER A 10 6.93 -0.62 -7.70
C SER A 10 8.39 -0.73 -8.14
N ASN A 11 9.30 -0.28 -7.27
CA ASN A 11 10.72 -0.11 -7.63
C ASN A 11 11.48 -1.45 -7.64
N ASP A 12 10.95 -2.47 -6.96
CA ASP A 12 11.52 -3.81 -6.93
C ASP A 12 10.52 -4.85 -6.41
N ASP A 13 10.86 -6.13 -6.56
CA ASP A 13 9.98 -7.24 -6.23
C ASP A 13 10.25 -7.86 -4.85
N TRP A 14 11.16 -7.28 -4.06
CA TRP A 14 11.69 -7.95 -2.88
C TRP A 14 11.54 -7.16 -1.58
N SER A 15 11.41 -5.84 -1.63
CA SER A 15 11.40 -4.95 -0.47
C SER A 15 10.07 -4.20 -0.29
N TRP A 16 9.86 -3.66 0.92
CA TRP A 16 8.75 -2.74 1.26
C TRP A 16 7.36 -3.27 0.85
N ARG A 17 7.11 -4.54 1.17
CA ARG A 17 5.83 -5.22 0.93
C ARG A 17 4.99 -5.13 2.19
N TYR A 18 3.72 -4.73 2.07
CA TYR A 18 2.85 -4.54 3.22
C TYR A 18 1.60 -5.43 3.15
N LEU A 19 1.23 -6.00 4.28
CA LEU A 19 -0.13 -6.44 4.54
C LEU A 19 -0.88 -5.30 5.22
N ILE A 20 -1.93 -4.80 4.55
CA ILE A 20 -2.84 -3.79 5.06
C ILE A 20 -4.06 -4.49 5.64
N ILE A 21 -4.43 -4.13 6.87
CA ILE A 21 -5.55 -4.72 7.58
C ILE A 21 -6.52 -3.60 7.93
N ALA A 22 -7.78 -3.76 7.52
CA ALA A 22 -8.85 -2.79 7.75
C ALA A 22 -10.12 -3.47 8.30
N PRO A 23 -10.98 -2.75 9.04
CA PRO A 23 -12.24 -3.29 9.56
C PRO A 23 -13.25 -3.64 8.47
N SER A 24 -13.11 -3.07 7.27
CA SER A 24 -13.96 -3.33 6.10
C SER A 24 -13.28 -2.83 4.81
N PHE A 25 -13.78 -3.27 3.66
CA PHE A 25 -13.37 -2.70 2.37
C PHE A 25 -13.63 -1.19 2.30
N LYS A 26 -14.75 -0.72 2.87
CA LYS A 26 -15.09 0.71 2.89
C LYS A 26 -13.99 1.56 3.54
N GLU A 27 -13.47 1.14 4.70
CA GLU A 27 -12.40 1.90 5.38
C GLU A 27 -11.10 1.92 4.56
N LEU A 28 -10.77 0.80 3.92
CA LEU A 28 -9.62 0.73 3.01
C LEU A 28 -9.82 1.62 1.76
N ASP A 29 -11.04 1.64 1.22
CA ASP A 29 -11.39 2.45 0.05
C ASP A 29 -11.34 3.95 0.36
N ASP A 30 -11.88 4.35 1.51
CA ASP A 30 -11.83 5.73 1.99
C ASP A 30 -10.37 6.18 2.25
N TRP A 31 -9.52 5.32 2.82
CA TRP A 31 -8.08 5.58 2.97
C TRP A 31 -7.40 5.79 1.62
N TYR A 32 -7.61 4.88 0.66
CA TYR A 32 -7.01 4.98 -0.66
C TYR A 32 -7.41 6.29 -1.35
N LYS A 33 -8.71 6.60 -1.38
CA LYS A 33 -9.21 7.85 -1.97
C LYS A 33 -8.58 9.06 -1.30
N THR A 34 -8.46 9.05 0.04
CA THR A 34 -7.81 10.13 0.79
C THR A 34 -6.35 10.30 0.36
N VAL A 35 -5.56 9.23 0.34
CA VAL A 35 -4.15 9.28 -0.07
C VAL A 35 -4.01 9.76 -1.51
N ARG A 36 -4.87 9.29 -2.43
CA ARG A 36 -4.85 9.67 -3.85
C ARG A 36 -5.08 11.16 -4.09
N THR A 37 -5.75 11.87 -3.18
CA THR A 37 -5.86 13.34 -3.26
C THR A 37 -4.57 14.07 -2.89
N ARG A 38 -3.59 13.36 -2.29
CA ARG A 38 -2.35 13.94 -1.74
C ARG A 38 -1.09 13.52 -2.50
N VAL A 39 -1.17 12.50 -3.35
CA VAL A 39 -0.04 11.96 -4.10
C VAL A 39 -0.33 11.93 -5.60
N ALA A 40 0.71 12.03 -6.43
CA ALA A 40 0.56 11.94 -7.88
C ALA A 40 0.04 10.56 -8.34
N ASP A 41 -0.54 10.51 -9.54
CA ASP A 41 -1.29 9.35 -10.05
C ASP A 41 -0.48 8.06 -10.13
N ASN A 42 0.81 8.18 -10.38
CA ASN A 42 1.74 7.05 -10.48
C ASN A 42 2.36 6.63 -9.14
N VAL A 43 2.02 7.28 -8.02
CA VAL A 43 2.66 7.02 -6.72
C VAL A 43 1.96 5.90 -5.94
N LEU A 44 0.64 5.77 -6.06
CA LEU A 44 -0.15 4.71 -5.43
C LEU A 44 -1.24 4.27 -6.40
N VAL A 45 -1.14 3.05 -6.89
CA VAL A 45 -2.05 2.44 -7.86
C VAL A 45 -2.81 1.30 -7.20
N ARG A 46 -4.13 1.26 -7.38
CA ARG A 46 -4.96 0.12 -7.00
C ARG A 46 -5.09 -0.81 -8.20
N VAL A 47 -4.59 -2.03 -8.08
CA VAL A 47 -4.66 -3.09 -9.11
C VAL A 47 -5.97 -3.86 -8.98
N SER A 48 -6.38 -4.16 -7.74
CA SER A 48 -7.67 -4.75 -7.37
C SER A 48 -8.09 -4.21 -6.00
N ASP A 49 -9.29 -4.54 -5.52
CA ASP A 49 -9.80 -4.10 -4.21
C ASP A 49 -8.85 -4.41 -3.05
N ASP A 50 -8.08 -5.48 -3.18
CA ASP A 50 -7.15 -6.04 -2.21
C ASP A 50 -5.67 -6.02 -2.67
N PHE A 51 -5.33 -5.39 -3.80
CA PHE A 51 -3.95 -5.31 -4.28
C PHE A 51 -3.56 -3.91 -4.76
N TYR A 52 -2.48 -3.39 -4.19
CA TYR A 52 -1.93 -2.07 -4.46
C TYR A 52 -0.46 -2.16 -4.89
N VAL A 53 -0.04 -1.21 -5.71
CA VAL A 53 1.36 -0.97 -6.07
C VAL A 53 1.69 0.47 -5.71
N PHE A 54 2.85 0.71 -5.10
CA PHE A 54 3.25 2.05 -4.69
C PHE A 54 4.73 2.32 -4.89
N ASP A 55 5.08 3.58 -5.15
CA ASP A 55 6.47 4.01 -5.30
C ASP A 55 7.05 4.38 -3.93
N ARG A 56 7.88 3.49 -3.35
CA ARG A 56 8.49 3.72 -2.03
C ARG A 56 9.38 4.96 -1.97
N SER A 57 9.94 5.41 -3.10
CA SER A 57 10.81 6.59 -3.14
C SER A 57 10.03 7.90 -2.97
N LYS A 58 8.71 7.87 -3.23
CA LYS A 58 7.82 9.04 -3.19
C LYS A 58 6.76 8.96 -2.09
N PHE A 59 6.48 7.77 -1.58
CA PHE A 59 5.43 7.56 -0.57
C PHE A 59 5.83 6.53 0.48
N ASP A 60 5.75 6.93 1.75
CA ASP A 60 5.96 6.05 2.91
C ASP A 60 4.61 5.47 3.36
N LEU A 61 4.17 4.41 2.69
CA LEU A 61 2.86 3.78 2.88
C LEU A 61 2.60 3.42 4.35
N GLY A 62 3.58 2.82 5.03
CA GLY A 62 3.45 2.37 6.43
C GLY A 62 3.29 3.51 7.43
N SER A 63 3.66 4.74 7.05
CA SER A 63 3.50 5.95 7.87
C SER A 63 2.36 6.85 7.40
N SER A 64 1.62 6.48 6.35
CA SER A 64 0.66 7.37 5.65
C SER A 64 -0.47 7.92 6.54
N THR A 65 -0.74 7.28 7.68
CA THR A 65 -1.77 7.69 8.64
C THR A 65 -1.23 8.46 9.84
N LYS A 66 0.08 8.73 9.93
CA LYS A 66 0.65 9.52 11.04
C LYS A 66 0.23 11.00 10.97
N PRO A 67 0.30 11.75 12.08
CA PRO A 67 0.07 13.20 12.05
C PRO A 67 0.98 13.90 11.03
N GLY A 68 0.41 14.80 10.22
CA GLY A 68 1.13 15.52 9.17
C GLY A 68 1.39 14.72 7.89
N LYS A 69 0.80 13.53 7.73
CA LYS A 69 0.90 12.69 6.53
C LYS A 69 -0.37 12.77 5.66
N GLU A 70 -0.48 11.89 4.68
CA GLU A 70 -1.48 11.94 3.62
C GLU A 70 -2.90 11.64 4.15
N ALA A 71 -3.03 10.75 5.13
CA ALA A 71 -4.31 10.28 5.65
C ALA A 71 -4.39 10.21 7.20
N PRO A 72 -4.08 11.29 7.95
CA PRO A 72 -4.07 11.28 9.42
C PRO A 72 -5.42 10.92 10.04
N ASN A 73 -6.53 11.19 9.35
CA ASN A 73 -7.89 10.84 9.80
C ASN A 73 -8.17 9.32 9.82
N HIS A 74 -7.24 8.51 9.31
CA HIS A 74 -7.29 7.05 9.30
C HIS A 74 -6.35 6.43 10.36
N MET A 75 -5.68 7.25 11.17
CA MET A 75 -4.90 6.77 12.30
C MET A 75 -5.78 5.95 13.26
N ASN A 76 -5.24 4.87 13.80
CA ASN A 76 -5.93 3.91 14.69
C ASN A 76 -7.10 3.13 14.06
N LYS A 77 -7.32 3.25 12.75
CA LYS A 77 -8.37 2.48 12.05
C LYS A 77 -7.84 1.34 11.19
N MET A 78 -6.55 1.35 10.89
CA MET A 78 -5.91 0.39 9.98
C MET A 78 -4.55 -0.03 10.53
N ILE A 79 -4.10 -1.22 10.15
CA ILE A 79 -2.76 -1.72 10.45
C ILE A 79 -2.00 -1.87 9.14
N PHE A 80 -0.75 -1.43 9.12
CA PHE A 80 0.18 -1.60 8.01
C PHE A 80 1.35 -2.45 8.50
N GLN A 81 1.34 -3.74 8.19
CA GLN A 81 2.40 -4.65 8.58
C GLN A 81 3.43 -4.75 7.46
N LEU A 82 4.65 -4.27 7.71
CA LEU A 82 5.77 -4.52 6.82
C LEU A 82 6.12 -6.01 6.84
N MET A 83 6.16 -6.64 5.68
CA MET A 83 6.53 -8.04 5.49
C MET A 83 8.05 -8.17 5.34
N ASN A 84 8.58 -9.33 5.72
CA ASN A 84 9.99 -9.67 5.48
C ASN A 84 10.31 -9.54 4.00
N ASP A 85 11.51 -9.04 3.68
CA ASP A 85 12.04 -9.01 2.32
C ASP A 85 12.22 -10.44 1.74
N ASN A 86 12.46 -10.60 0.43
CA ASN A 86 12.47 -11.93 -0.24
C ASN A 86 13.47 -12.95 0.35
N GLY A 87 14.37 -12.51 1.24
CA GLY A 87 15.29 -13.33 2.03
C GLY A 87 14.67 -14.34 3.00
N GLY A 88 13.34 -14.57 2.97
CA GLY A 88 12.81 -15.87 3.41
C GLY A 88 11.28 -15.98 3.54
N ARG A 89 10.48 -16.37 2.54
CA ARG A 89 10.63 -16.63 1.11
C ARG A 89 9.27 -16.28 0.49
N GLY A 90 9.21 -15.27 -0.38
CA GLY A 90 8.08 -15.02 -1.26
C GLY A 90 8.59 -14.91 -2.69
N ILE A 91 8.13 -15.77 -3.60
CA ILE A 91 8.50 -15.71 -5.01
C ILE A 91 7.36 -14.98 -5.72
N SER A 92 7.58 -13.72 -6.11
CA SER A 92 6.59 -12.97 -6.90
C SER A 92 6.70 -13.35 -8.38
N THR A 93 5.57 -13.64 -9.02
CA THR A 93 5.49 -13.90 -10.48
C THR A 93 4.98 -12.69 -11.27
N PHE A 94 4.73 -11.56 -10.60
CA PHE A 94 4.27 -10.33 -11.24
C PHE A 94 5.46 -9.49 -11.70
N ILE A 95 5.68 -9.44 -13.02
CA ILE A 95 6.65 -8.54 -13.66
C ILE A 95 5.98 -7.17 -13.80
N ASN A 96 6.59 -6.14 -13.21
CA ASN A 96 6.18 -4.75 -13.44
C ASN A 96 6.62 -4.36 -14.86
N LEU A 97 5.73 -4.51 -15.85
CA LEU A 97 5.97 -3.92 -17.16
C LEU A 97 5.89 -2.40 -17.00
N ALA A 98 7.00 -1.71 -17.23
CA ALA A 98 6.96 -0.26 -17.40
C ALA A 98 6.05 0.01 -18.59
N ALA A 99 4.97 0.77 -18.36
CA ALA A 99 4.12 1.23 -19.45
C ALA A 99 4.95 2.18 -20.32
N ASP A 100 5.05 1.85 -21.60
CA ASP A 100 5.72 2.58 -22.68
C ASP A 100 5.41 4.09 -22.70
#